data_AF-A0A0C3CS57-F1
#
_entry.id   AF-A0A0C3CS57-F1
#
_cell.length_a   1.000
_cell.length_b   1.000
_cell.length_c   1.000
_cell.angle_alpha   90.00
_cell.angle_beta   90.00
_cell.angle_gamma   90.00
#
_symmetry.space_group_name_H-M   'P 1'
#
loop_
_entity.id
_entity.type
_entity.pdbx_description
1 polymer ?
#
loop_
_entity_poly.entity_id
_entity_poly.type
_entity_poly.pdbx_seq_one_letter_code
_entity_poly.pdbx_strand_id
1 'polypeptide(L)'
;MRYSLSKVASLLFAKELQRRFDKQGLNIISVSLHPGGARGVRTDSALDVLAGFMKLIMRRIMISEDEGSFTSLFAATAKEIRNKPDLYRGKFLVPFGKVAPPHPVTENERQIQGLWDNTTKEVNRYLAKNGYTPLLDW
;
A
#
# COMPACT_ATOMS: atom_id res chain seq x y z
N MET A 1 -6.23 -14.27 7.64
CA MET A 1 -6.53 -12.95 8.27
C MET A 1 -5.31 -12.06 8.49
N ARG A 2 -4.17 -12.54 9.02
CA ARG A 2 -2.98 -11.71 9.29
C ARG A 2 -2.46 -10.95 8.06
N TYR A 3 -2.38 -11.61 6.91
CA TYR A 3 -1.94 -11.00 5.66
C TYR A 3 -2.86 -9.87 5.18
N SER A 4 -4.19 -10.07 5.21
CA SER A 4 -5.14 -9.03 4.81
C SER A 4 -5.03 -7.80 5.72
N LEU A 5 -4.85 -8.01 7.03
CA LEU A 5 -4.65 -6.93 7.98
C LEU A 5 -3.35 -6.16 7.74
N SER A 6 -2.25 -6.84 7.38
CA SER A 6 -0.99 -6.15 7.07
C SER A 6 -1.08 -5.32 5.78
N LYS A 7 -1.89 -5.75 4.79
CA LYS A 7 -2.17 -4.95 3.59
C LYS A 7 -3.04 -3.73 3.90
N VAL A 8 -4.04 -3.87 4.77
CA VAL A 8 -4.81 -2.73 5.29
C VAL A 8 -3.87 -1.76 6.02
N ALA A 9 -3.00 -2.25 6.90
CA ALA A 9 -2.05 -1.41 7.63
C ALA A 9 -1.12 -0.62 6.70
N SER A 10 -0.65 -1.22 5.60
CA SER A 10 0.18 -0.51 4.61
C SER A 10 -0.55 0.67 3.96
N LEU A 11 -1.86 0.53 3.72
CA LEU A 11 -2.70 1.60 3.17
C LEU A 11 -2.92 2.71 4.20
N LEU A 12 -3.26 2.37 5.44
CA LEU A 12 -3.41 3.36 6.53
C LEU A 12 -2.11 4.13 6.76
N PHE A 13 -0.97 3.43 6.74
CA PHE A 13 0.35 4.03 6.87
C PHE A 13 0.60 5.06 5.78
N ALA A 14 0.36 4.72 4.50
CA ALA A 14 0.58 5.65 3.40
C ALA A 14 -0.30 6.90 3.50
N LYS A 15 -1.56 6.75 3.93
CA LYS A 15 -2.52 7.85 4.14
C LYS A 15 -2.08 8.78 5.28
N GLU A 16 -1.71 8.22 6.42
CA GLU A 16 -1.22 9.01 7.56
C GLU A 16 0.11 9.71 7.25
N LEU A 17 1.00 9.02 6.52
CA LEU A 17 2.25 9.60 6.07
C LEU A 17 2.02 10.80 5.14
N GLN A 18 1.07 10.71 4.21
CA GLN A 18 0.69 11.87 3.39
C GLN A 18 0.19 13.02 4.25
N ARG A 19 -0.72 12.76 5.21
CA ARG A 19 -1.27 13.78 6.10
C ARG A 19 -0.17 14.52 6.87
N ARG A 20 0.85 13.80 7.33
CA ARG A 20 2.01 14.35 8.03
C ARG A 20 2.90 15.18 7.10
N PHE A 21 3.17 14.70 5.88
CA PHE A 21 3.89 15.47 4.87
C PHE A 21 3.16 16.79 4.55
N ASP A 22 1.84 16.74 4.37
CA ASP A 22 1.03 17.93 4.11
C ASP A 22 1.09 18.92 5.29
N LYS A 23 0.97 18.43 6.54
CA LYS A 23 1.08 19.26 7.75
C LYS A 23 2.43 19.96 7.87
N GLN A 24 3.52 19.30 7.45
CA GLN A 24 4.87 19.86 7.47
C GLN A 24 5.22 20.68 6.22
N GLY A 25 4.31 20.80 5.25
CA GLY A 25 4.56 21.52 3.99
C GLY A 25 5.58 20.82 3.08
N LEU A 26 5.81 19.52 3.27
CA LEU A 26 6.77 18.75 2.48
C LEU A 26 6.18 18.41 1.11
N ASN A 27 6.95 18.66 0.05
CA ASN A 27 6.56 18.32 -1.32
C ASN A 27 6.87 16.84 -1.64
N ILE A 28 6.35 15.93 -0.83
CA ILE A 28 6.48 14.48 -0.97
C ILE A 28 5.08 13.88 -1.17
N ILE A 29 4.97 12.94 -2.10
CA ILE A 29 3.73 12.24 -2.39
C ILE A 29 3.87 10.81 -1.86
N SER A 30 3.02 10.47 -0.90
CA SER A 30 2.82 9.12 -0.39
C SER A 30 1.58 8.52 -1.05
N VAL A 31 1.73 7.35 -1.68
CA VAL A 31 0.65 6.60 -2.33
C VAL A 31 0.69 5.15 -1.88
N SER A 32 -0.47 4.52 -1.81
CA SER A 32 -0.60 3.08 -1.62
C SER A 32 -1.05 2.43 -2.92
N LEU A 33 -0.69 1.18 -3.16
CA LEU A 33 -1.06 0.50 -4.40
C LEU A 33 -1.25 -1.02 -4.23
N HIS A 34 -2.01 -1.61 -5.14
CA HIS A 34 -2.17 -3.06 -5.26
C HIS A 34 -1.92 -3.52 -6.71
N PRO A 35 -0.94 -4.40 -6.93
CA PRO A 35 -0.42 -4.71 -8.27
C PRO A 35 -1.40 -5.52 -9.14
N GLY A 36 -2.27 -6.36 -8.55
CA GLY A 36 -3.15 -7.28 -9.29
C GLY A 36 -4.64 -6.93 -9.28
N GLY A 37 -5.05 -5.87 -8.59
CA GLY A 37 -6.47 -5.54 -8.36
C GLY A 37 -7.30 -6.76 -7.91
N ALA A 38 -8.53 -6.87 -8.42
CA ALA A 38 -9.39 -8.04 -8.20
C ALA A 38 -8.95 -9.30 -8.96
N ARG A 39 -8.08 -9.16 -9.97
CA ARG A 39 -7.60 -10.27 -10.80
C ARG A 39 -6.45 -11.03 -10.15
N GLY A 40 -5.68 -10.41 -9.27
CA GLY A 40 -4.45 -10.97 -8.71
C GLY A 40 -3.29 -11.02 -9.72
N VAL A 41 -2.07 -11.16 -9.21
CA VAL A 41 -0.86 -11.35 -10.03
C VAL A 41 -0.55 -12.83 -10.10
N ARG A 42 -0.29 -13.33 -11.31
CA ARG A 42 -0.09 -14.74 -11.59
C ARG A 42 1.30 -15.23 -11.15
N THR A 43 1.46 -15.48 -9.87
CA THR A 43 2.65 -16.14 -9.31
C THR A 43 2.41 -17.65 -9.18
N ASP A 44 3.46 -18.46 -9.25
CA ASP A 44 3.38 -19.91 -9.08
C ASP A 44 2.73 -20.28 -7.73
N SER A 45 3.14 -19.58 -6.67
CA SER A 45 2.56 -19.72 -5.33
C SER A 45 1.06 -19.40 -5.26
N ALA A 46 0.55 -18.46 -6.06
CA ALA A 46 -0.87 -18.14 -6.08
C ALA A 46 -1.68 -19.18 -6.86
N LEU A 47 -1.11 -19.73 -7.94
CA LEU A 47 -1.75 -20.76 -8.75
C LEU A 47 -1.70 -22.15 -8.08
N ASP A 48 -0.70 -22.45 -7.26
CA ASP A 48 -0.54 -23.75 -6.61
C ASP A 48 -1.53 -24.00 -5.47
N VAL A 49 -2.17 -22.95 -4.95
CA VAL A 49 -3.30 -23.07 -4.01
C VAL A 49 -4.58 -23.52 -4.73
N LEU A 50 -4.63 -23.42 -6.06
CA LEU A 50 -5.79 -23.76 -6.88
C LEU A 50 -5.60 -25.14 -7.54
N ALA A 51 -6.63 -25.97 -7.54
CA ALA A 51 -6.60 -27.29 -8.17
C ALA A 51 -7.52 -27.39 -9.41
N GLY A 52 -7.15 -28.28 -10.33
CA GLY A 52 -7.99 -28.66 -11.47
C GLY A 52 -8.36 -27.50 -12.42
N PHE A 53 -9.60 -27.52 -12.91
CA PHE A 53 -10.11 -26.54 -13.89
C PHE A 53 -10.06 -25.09 -13.39
N MET A 54 -10.14 -24.89 -12.07
CA MET A 54 -10.06 -23.55 -11.46
C MET A 54 -8.66 -22.94 -11.62
N LYS A 55 -7.59 -23.75 -11.60
CA LYS A 55 -6.22 -23.28 -11.91
C LYS A 55 -6.11 -22.78 -13.35
N LEU A 56 -6.74 -23.47 -14.31
CA LEU A 56 -6.73 -23.08 -15.72
C LEU A 56 -7.50 -21.76 -15.96
N ILE A 57 -8.67 -21.61 -15.34
CA ILE A 57 -9.45 -20.36 -15.38
C ILE A 57 -8.63 -19.22 -14.79
N MET A 58 -8.10 -19.37 -13.58
CA MET A 58 -7.35 -18.32 -12.90
C MET A 58 -6.08 -17.94 -13.65
N ARG A 59 -5.38 -18.90 -14.27
CA ARG A 59 -4.20 -18.63 -15.13
C ARG A 59 -4.50 -17.68 -16.30
N ARG A 60 -5.76 -17.61 -16.76
CA ARG A 60 -6.22 -16.72 -17.84
C ARG A 60 -6.79 -15.39 -17.33
N ILE A 61 -7.30 -15.34 -16.10
CA ILE A 61 -7.90 -14.13 -15.50
C ILE A 61 -6.85 -13.27 -14.80
N MET A 62 -5.90 -13.90 -14.11
CA MET A 62 -4.82 -13.21 -13.39
C MET A 62 -3.90 -12.48 -14.37
N ILE A 63 -3.43 -11.29 -13.99
CA ILE A 63 -2.48 -10.53 -14.80
C ILE A 63 -1.06 -11.11 -14.66
N SER A 64 -0.20 -10.85 -15.64
CA SER A 64 1.19 -11.31 -15.57
C SER A 64 1.99 -10.60 -14.46
N GLU A 65 3.15 -11.15 -14.10
CA GLU A 65 4.07 -10.49 -13.17
C GLU A 65 4.56 -9.15 -13.71
N ASP A 66 4.86 -9.09 -15.02
CA ASP A 66 5.24 -7.86 -15.71
C ASP A 66 4.13 -6.81 -15.61
N GLU A 67 2.89 -7.16 -15.92
CA GLU A 67 1.74 -6.25 -15.80
C GLU A 67 1.50 -5.81 -14.36
N GLY A 68 1.73 -6.71 -13.40
CA GLY A 68 1.66 -6.40 -11.97
C GLY A 68 2.65 -5.32 -11.53
N SER A 69 3.80 -5.21 -12.21
CA SER A 69 4.82 -4.20 -11.92
C SER A 69 4.42 -2.79 -12.36
N PHE A 70 3.53 -2.66 -13.35
CA PHE A 70 3.25 -1.39 -14.02
C PHE A 70 2.73 -0.32 -13.07
N THR A 71 1.90 -0.70 -12.09
CA THR A 71 1.36 0.26 -11.11
C THR A 71 2.45 0.84 -10.22
N SER A 72 3.40 0.01 -9.79
CA SER A 72 4.55 0.45 -8.99
C SER A 72 5.48 1.35 -9.80
N LEU A 73 5.77 0.98 -11.05
CA LEU A 73 6.56 1.79 -11.96
C LEU A 73 5.89 3.14 -12.25
N PHE A 74 4.58 3.14 -12.50
CA PHE A 74 3.81 4.36 -12.71
C PHE A 74 3.86 5.27 -11.47
N ALA A 75 3.57 4.73 -10.29
CA ALA A 75 3.58 5.48 -9.03
C ALA A 75 4.96 6.10 -8.73
N ALA A 76 6.05 5.40 -9.06
CA ALA A 76 7.40 5.85 -8.78
C ALA A 76 7.97 6.82 -9.83
N THR A 77 7.59 6.69 -11.10
CA THR A 77 8.31 7.34 -12.21
C THR A 77 7.47 8.27 -13.07
N ALA A 78 6.14 8.13 -13.10
CA ALA A 78 5.32 8.92 -14.00
C ALA A 78 5.29 10.39 -13.56
N LYS A 79 5.59 11.30 -14.50
CA LYS A 79 5.48 12.75 -14.27
C LYS A 79 4.07 13.16 -13.85
N GLU A 80 3.07 12.43 -14.32
CA GLU A 80 1.66 12.63 -13.98
C GLU A 80 1.40 12.61 -12.46
N ILE A 81 2.08 11.74 -11.70
CA ILE A 81 1.96 11.65 -10.23
C ILE A 81 2.30 13.01 -9.59
N ARG A 82 3.39 13.64 -10.05
CA ARG A 82 3.83 14.94 -9.54
C ARG A 82 3.01 16.11 -10.09
N ASN A 83 2.57 16.03 -11.34
CA ASN A 83 1.83 17.10 -12.01
C ASN A 83 0.37 17.19 -11.55
N LYS A 84 -0.19 16.12 -10.98
CA LYS A 84 -1.59 16.06 -10.50
C LYS A 84 -1.65 15.63 -9.02
N PRO A 85 -1.03 16.38 -8.08
CA PRO A 85 -0.92 15.96 -6.69
C PRO A 85 -2.28 15.71 -6.03
N ASP A 86 -3.31 16.49 -6.36
CA ASP A 86 -4.66 16.34 -5.80
C ASP A 86 -5.30 14.98 -6.15
N LEU A 87 -4.91 14.42 -7.30
CA LEU A 87 -5.39 13.12 -7.76
C LEU A 87 -4.67 11.95 -7.10
N TYR A 88 -3.45 12.15 -6.56
CA TYR A 88 -2.60 11.04 -6.12
C TYR A 88 -2.21 11.07 -4.65
N ARG A 89 -2.07 12.25 -4.01
CA ARG A 89 -1.67 12.37 -2.60
C ARG A 89 -2.58 11.54 -1.69
N GLY A 90 -1.97 10.60 -0.96
CA GLY A 90 -2.66 9.74 -0.01
C GLY A 90 -3.70 8.80 -0.63
N LYS A 91 -3.71 8.64 -1.96
CA LYS A 91 -4.66 7.80 -2.67
C LYS A 91 -4.18 6.35 -2.77
N PHE A 92 -5.13 5.50 -3.15
CA PHE A 92 -4.92 4.07 -3.38
C PHE A 92 -5.02 3.76 -4.87
N LEU A 93 -3.99 3.11 -5.41
CA LEU A 93 -3.90 2.74 -6.81
C LEU A 93 -4.14 1.25 -7.03
N VAL A 94 -4.83 0.93 -8.12
CA VAL A 94 -5.04 -0.44 -8.60
C VAL A 94 -4.37 -0.58 -9.98
N PRO A 95 -4.38 -1.77 -10.62
CA PRO A 95 -3.63 -2.04 -11.83
C PRO A 95 -3.74 -0.94 -12.87
N PHE A 96 -2.59 -0.64 -13.49
CA PHE A 96 -2.44 0.38 -14.52
C PHE A 96 -2.63 1.81 -14.00
N GLY A 97 -2.23 2.07 -12.75
CA GLY A 97 -2.14 3.42 -12.19
C GLY A 97 -3.49 4.08 -11.87
N LYS A 98 -4.59 3.31 -11.87
CA LYS A 98 -5.93 3.84 -11.65
C LYS A 98 -6.18 4.11 -10.17
N VAL A 99 -6.72 5.28 -9.86
CA VAL A 99 -7.19 5.60 -8.51
C VAL A 99 -8.48 4.82 -8.23
N ALA A 100 -8.56 4.19 -7.06
CA ALA A 100 -9.75 3.47 -6.62
C ALA A 100 -10.11 3.85 -5.17
N PRO A 101 -11.40 3.81 -4.81
CA PRO A 101 -11.79 3.96 -3.41
C PRO A 101 -11.20 2.79 -2.60
N PRO A 102 -10.58 3.06 -1.44
CA PRO A 102 -10.11 2.00 -0.57
C PRO A 102 -11.30 1.36 0.17
N HIS A 103 -11.06 0.24 0.85
CA HIS A 103 -12.11 -0.41 1.64
C HIS A 103 -12.55 0.51 2.82
N PRO A 104 -13.85 0.60 3.17
CA PRO A 104 -14.35 1.53 4.21
C PRO A 104 -13.69 1.40 5.58
N VAL A 105 -13.19 0.20 5.92
CA VAL A 105 -12.38 -0.02 7.14
C VAL A 105 -11.15 0.91 7.23
N THR A 106 -10.70 1.46 6.10
CA THR A 106 -9.54 2.35 6.02
C THR A 106 -9.86 3.83 6.20
N GLU A 107 -11.12 4.16 6.49
CA GLU A 107 -11.57 5.53 6.69
C GLU A 107 -11.73 5.88 8.18
N ASN A 108 -11.54 4.90 9.07
CA ASN A 108 -11.64 5.13 10.51
C ASN A 108 -10.39 5.85 11.05
N GLU A 109 -10.51 7.13 11.36
CA GLU A 109 -9.41 7.97 11.87
C GLU A 109 -8.77 7.42 13.15
N ARG A 110 -9.57 6.85 14.07
CA ARG A 110 -9.03 6.24 15.30
C ARG A 110 -8.14 5.04 14.98
N GLN A 111 -8.50 4.24 13.98
CA GLN A 111 -7.68 3.10 13.55
C GLN A 111 -6.40 3.57 12.85
N ILE A 112 -6.47 4.63 12.05
CA ILE A 112 -5.30 5.22 11.38
C ILE A 112 -4.30 5.73 12.42
N GLN A 113 -4.75 6.55 13.37
CA GLN A 113 -3.90 7.07 14.46
C GLN A 113 -3.38 5.94 15.33
N GLY A 114 -4.26 5.02 15.72
CA GLY A 114 -3.88 3.85 16.51
C GLY A 114 -2.82 2.98 15.84
N LEU A 115 -2.87 2.81 14.52
CA LEU A 115 -1.81 2.12 13.79
C LEU A 115 -0.48 2.88 13.91
N TRP A 116 -0.49 4.19 13.66
CA TRP A 116 0.72 5.00 13.69
C TRP A 116 1.39 5.01 15.07
N ASP A 117 0.60 5.25 16.12
CA ASP A 117 1.09 5.35 17.50
C ASP A 117 1.64 4.02 17.99
N ASN A 118 0.91 2.92 17.76
CA ASN A 118 1.39 1.59 18.13
C ASN A 118 2.64 1.21 17.33
N THR A 119 2.67 1.46 16.01
CA THR A 119 3.86 1.15 15.20
C THR A 119 5.07 1.93 15.68
N THR A 120 4.92 3.24 15.93
CA THR A 120 6.00 4.10 16.45
C THR A 120 6.50 3.60 17.81
N LYS A 121 5.59 3.26 18.72
CA LYS A 121 5.92 2.70 20.03
C LYS A 121 6.69 1.38 19.92
N GLU A 122 6.24 0.45 19.08
CA GLU A 122 6.88 -0.85 18.90
C GLU A 122 8.27 -0.71 18.24
N VAL A 123 8.40 0.15 17.23
CA VAL A 123 9.70 0.43 16.59
C VAL A 123 10.65 1.10 17.58
N ASN A 124 10.21 2.09 18.35
CA ASN A 124 11.03 2.73 19.38
C ASN A 124 11.46 1.76 20.47
N ARG A 125 10.58 0.84 20.89
CA ARG A 125 10.93 -0.24 21.82
C ARG A 125 12.03 -1.13 21.24
N TYR A 126 11.94 -1.49 19.96
CA TYR A 126 12.98 -2.26 19.28
C TYR A 126 14.30 -1.48 19.21
N LEU A 127 14.27 -0.21 18.81
CA LEU A 127 15.46 0.64 18.72
C LEU A 127 16.16 0.76 20.08
N ALA A 128 15.41 1.05 21.15
CA ALA A 128 15.94 1.15 22.50
C ALA A 128 16.58 -0.16 22.99
N LYS A 129 15.94 -1.31 22.71
CA LYS A 129 16.48 -2.63 23.05
C LYS A 129 17.83 -2.91 22.36
N ASN A 130 18.07 -2.32 21.20
CA ASN A 130 19.30 -2.48 20.42
C ASN A 130 20.27 -1.29 20.56
N GLY A 131 20.04 -0.37 21.50
CA GLY A 131 20.93 0.77 21.76
C GLY A 131 20.88 1.90 20.72
N TYR A 132 19.83 1.95 19.88
CA TYR A 132 19.63 3.02 18.89
C TYR A 132 18.75 4.15 19.42
N THR A 133 18.94 5.35 18.88
CA THR A 133 18.09 6.52 19.15
C THR A 133 16.65 6.26 18.69
N PRO A 134 15.62 6.68 19.46
CA PRO A 134 14.23 6.63 19.01
C PRO A 134 13.99 7.40 17.71
N LEU A 135 12.89 7.07 17.02
CA LEU A 135 12.40 7.84 15.88
C LEU A 135 12.14 9.30 16.28
N LEU A 136 12.36 10.21 15.33
CA LEU A 136 12.00 11.62 15.46
C LEU A 136 10.48 11.78 15.59
N ASP A 137 10.07 12.82 16.29
CA ASP A 137 8.66 13.23 16.36
C ASP A 137 8.22 13.83 15.01
N TRP A 138 6.95 13.62 14.69
CA TRP A 138 6.32 13.95 13.40
C TRP A 138 5.17 14.93 13.51
#